data_AF-A0AAV3I0A7-F1
#
_entry.id   AF-A0AAV3I0A7-F1
#
_cell.length_a   1.000
_cell.length_b   1.000
_cell.length_c   1.000
_cell.angle_alpha   90.00
_cell.angle_beta   90.00
_cell.angle_gamma   90.00
#
_symmetry.space_group_name_H-M   'P 1'
#
loop_
_entity.id
_entity.type
_entity.pdbx_description
1 polymer ?
#
loop_
_entity_poly.entity_id
_entity_poly.type
_entity_poly.pdbx_seq_one_letter_code
_entity_poly.pdbx_strand_id
1 'polypeptide(L)'
;MGRAGRGIDSAVGILLCGSEDRAIHKFFRESAFPAEAQIHEILNVLSVNDGLTLRGIEQRTNLRYGQIEKALKLLVAENPSPVVYTEKLWRRTIVSFSPDHERINHLMNQRKSELADVESYITTKECKMQFLRRALDEPGAEHCGKCSSCLQHPLLSPDIDSGLLHAANLFIKHADLSLNLNKQVAAGAFTQYGFKGNLPASLQGSTGRILSRWGYSGWGKQVAQEKKTGRFSDELVEACAEMVRQRWNPHPEPTWVCCVPSLKHLDLVPDFESTSTWFLILPGDWRRNLAYLLLMPLKKSWTIHRRKCSKTVSTSVKISTGRL
;
A
#
# COMPACT_ATOMS: atom_id res chain seq x y z
N MET A 1 -16.47 19.60 11.04
CA MET A 1 -16.74 21.00 11.44
C MET A 1 -17.51 21.11 12.76
N GLY A 2 -18.70 20.52 12.93
CA GLY A 2 -19.55 20.70 14.12
C GLY A 2 -19.06 20.17 15.49
N ARG A 3 -17.80 19.73 15.60
CA ARG A 3 -17.16 19.33 16.87
C ARG A 3 -16.18 20.39 17.39
N ALA A 4 -15.66 21.26 16.52
CA ALA A 4 -14.72 22.31 16.91
C ALA A 4 -15.46 23.51 17.52
N GLY A 5 -14.78 24.30 18.34
CA GLY A 5 -15.33 25.55 18.90
C GLY A 5 -16.28 25.37 20.09
N ARG A 6 -16.31 24.20 20.74
CA ARG A 6 -17.06 24.01 21.98
C ARG A 6 -16.25 24.55 23.16
N GLY A 7 -16.75 25.58 23.83
CA GLY A 7 -16.13 26.14 25.05
C GLY A 7 -14.93 27.07 24.81
N ILE A 8 -14.79 27.63 23.60
CA ILE A 8 -13.76 28.61 23.24
C ILE A 8 -14.35 29.70 22.35
N ASP A 9 -13.74 30.89 22.35
CA ASP A 9 -14.26 32.06 21.63
C ASP A 9 -14.13 31.95 20.11
N SER A 10 -13.11 31.24 19.61
CA SER A 10 -12.91 31.07 18.17
C SER A 10 -12.24 29.74 17.81
N ALA A 11 -12.57 29.23 16.62
CA ALA A 11 -11.93 28.05 16.04
C ALA A 11 -11.84 28.22 14.52
N VAL A 12 -10.70 27.83 13.95
CA VAL A 12 -10.46 27.84 12.50
C VAL A 12 -10.44 26.40 11.99
N GLY A 13 -11.29 26.10 11.00
CA GLY A 13 -11.28 24.83 10.28
C GLY A 13 -10.53 24.96 8.96
N ILE A 14 -9.44 24.22 8.82
CA ILE A 14 -8.62 24.18 7.60
C ILE A 14 -8.86 22.83 6.92
N LEU A 15 -9.26 22.86 5.65
CA LEU A 15 -9.30 21.67 4.81
C LEU A 15 -8.02 21.62 3.98
N LEU A 16 -7.19 20.60 4.19
CA LEU A 16 -6.04 20.31 3.36
C LEU A 16 -6.46 19.28 2.31
N CYS A 17 -6.34 19.62 1.03
CA CYS A 17 -6.56 18.70 -0.08
C CYS A 17 -5.29 18.57 -0.93
N GLY A 18 -4.97 17.34 -1.32
CA GLY A 18 -3.88 17.00 -2.21
C GLY A 18 -4.36 16.32 -3.48
N SER A 19 -3.48 16.27 -4.49
CA SER A 19 -3.72 15.50 -5.72
C SER A 19 -3.97 14.01 -5.44
N GLU A 20 -3.44 13.52 -4.32
CA GLU A 20 -3.54 12.14 -3.85
C GLU A 20 -4.98 11.78 -3.41
N ASP A 21 -5.79 12.74 -2.96
CA ASP A 21 -7.14 12.48 -2.42
C ASP A 21 -8.05 11.85 -3.46
N ARG A 22 -8.05 12.37 -4.69
CA ARG A 22 -8.83 11.80 -5.80
C ARG A 22 -8.42 10.36 -6.10
N ALA A 23 -7.12 10.06 -6.03
CA ALA A 23 -6.62 8.70 -6.24
C ALA A 23 -7.05 7.75 -5.11
N ILE A 24 -7.07 8.24 -3.85
CA ILE A 24 -7.53 7.49 -2.68
C ILE A 24 -9.03 7.20 -2.81
N HIS A 25 -9.85 8.20 -3.10
CA HIS A 25 -11.29 8.03 -3.30
C HIS A 25 -11.60 7.09 -4.47
N LYS A 26 -10.88 7.23 -5.60
CA LYS A 26 -10.99 6.31 -6.74
C LYS A 26 -10.69 4.88 -6.32
N PHE A 27 -9.60 4.65 -5.58
CA PHE A 27 -9.23 3.32 -5.09
C PHE A 27 -10.31 2.71 -4.19
N PHE A 28 -10.87 3.46 -3.25
CA PHE A 28 -11.94 2.96 -2.36
C PHE A 28 -13.26 2.71 -3.10
N ARG A 29 -13.58 3.52 -4.11
CA ARG A 29 -14.75 3.30 -4.98
C ARG A 29 -14.58 2.02 -5.81
N GLU A 30 -13.45 1.85 -6.48
CA GLU A 30 -13.18 0.68 -7.32
C GLU A 30 -13.01 -0.60 -6.49
N SER A 31 -12.43 -0.48 -5.30
CA SER A 31 -12.26 -1.62 -4.39
C SER A 31 -13.50 -1.91 -3.57
N ALA A 32 -14.60 -1.15 -3.73
CA ALA A 32 -15.82 -1.28 -2.93
C ALA A 32 -16.50 -2.63 -3.10
N PHE A 33 -16.46 -3.16 -4.32
CA PHE A 33 -16.98 -4.47 -4.67
C PHE A 33 -15.82 -5.40 -5.05
N PRO A 34 -15.85 -6.68 -4.63
CA PRO A 34 -14.95 -7.68 -5.19
C PRO A 34 -15.13 -7.74 -6.71
N ALA A 35 -14.04 -7.96 -7.44
CA ALA A 35 -14.15 -8.16 -8.88
C ALA A 35 -14.90 -9.46 -9.17
N GLU A 36 -15.73 -9.48 -10.20
CA GLU A 36 -16.56 -10.64 -10.56
C GLU A 36 -15.75 -11.91 -10.76
N ALA A 37 -14.57 -11.81 -11.39
CA ALA A 37 -13.64 -12.92 -11.54
C ALA A 37 -13.21 -13.52 -10.18
N GLN A 38 -13.05 -12.71 -9.14
CA GLN A 38 -12.71 -13.18 -7.79
C GLN A 38 -13.89 -13.93 -7.16
N ILE A 39 -15.12 -13.46 -7.38
CA ILE A 39 -16.34 -14.12 -6.91
C ILE A 39 -16.48 -15.48 -7.59
N HIS A 40 -16.35 -15.53 -8.92
CA HIS A 40 -16.42 -16.78 -9.67
C HIS A 40 -15.29 -17.75 -9.29
N GLU A 41 -14.08 -17.27 -9.06
CA GLU A 41 -12.97 -18.10 -8.56
C GLU A 41 -13.30 -18.75 -7.20
N ILE A 42 -13.89 -18.00 -6.27
CA ILE A 42 -14.33 -18.52 -4.96
C ILE A 42 -15.45 -19.54 -5.14
N LEU A 43 -16.49 -19.22 -5.92
CA LEU A 43 -17.63 -20.11 -6.13
C LEU A 43 -17.22 -21.43 -6.82
N ASN A 44 -16.28 -21.36 -7.77
CA ASN A 44 -15.72 -22.55 -8.44
C ASN A 44 -14.91 -23.41 -7.49
N VAL A 45 -14.11 -22.80 -6.61
CA VAL A 45 -13.38 -23.56 -5.60
C VAL A 45 -14.34 -24.20 -4.59
N LEU A 46 -15.43 -23.53 -4.22
CA LEU A 46 -16.44 -24.09 -3.32
C LEU A 46 -17.34 -25.14 -3.98
N SER A 47 -17.49 -25.17 -5.30
CA SER A 47 -18.33 -26.18 -5.98
C SER A 47 -17.66 -27.55 -6.07
N VAL A 48 -16.33 -27.59 -6.08
CA VAL A 48 -15.54 -28.84 -6.16
C VAL A 48 -15.02 -29.33 -4.81
N ASN A 49 -15.32 -28.64 -3.71
CA ASN A 49 -14.92 -29.03 -2.36
C ASN A 49 -16.14 -29.00 -1.44
N ASP A 50 -16.30 -30.03 -0.60
CA ASP A 50 -17.39 -30.10 0.38
C ASP A 50 -17.07 -29.28 1.65
N GLY A 51 -16.94 -27.97 1.48
CA GLY A 51 -16.66 -27.03 2.56
C GLY A 51 -15.20 -26.65 2.71
N LEU A 52 -14.93 -25.35 2.85
CA LEU A 52 -13.57 -24.82 3.05
C LEU A 52 -13.53 -23.75 4.13
N THR A 53 -12.44 -23.72 4.89
CA THR A 53 -12.10 -22.55 5.71
C THR A 53 -11.60 -21.40 4.83
N LEU A 54 -11.57 -20.17 5.35
CA LEU A 54 -10.98 -19.03 4.63
C LEU A 54 -9.54 -19.32 4.16
N ARG A 55 -8.72 -19.94 5.01
CA ARG A 55 -7.36 -20.38 4.64
C ARG A 55 -7.37 -21.48 3.56
N GLY A 56 -8.36 -22.38 3.61
CA GLY A 56 -8.54 -23.41 2.60
C GLY A 56 -8.83 -22.84 1.20
N ILE A 57 -9.63 -21.76 1.15
CA ILE A 57 -9.90 -21.01 -0.09
C ILE A 57 -8.63 -20.25 -0.52
N GLU A 58 -7.94 -19.58 0.39
CA GLU A 58 -6.70 -18.84 0.10
C GLU A 58 -5.59 -19.75 -0.48
N GLN A 59 -5.49 -20.99 -0.03
CA GLN A 59 -4.52 -21.96 -0.58
C GLN A 59 -4.83 -22.43 -2.01
N ARG A 60 -6.09 -22.31 -2.44
CA ARG A 60 -6.60 -22.82 -3.72
C ARG A 60 -6.86 -21.71 -4.74
N THR A 61 -6.83 -20.46 -4.30
CA THR A 61 -7.08 -19.28 -5.12
C THR A 61 -5.84 -18.39 -5.11
N ASN A 62 -5.75 -17.45 -6.05
CA ASN A 62 -4.72 -16.40 -6.01
C ASN A 62 -5.20 -15.15 -5.26
N LEU A 63 -6.15 -15.31 -4.34
CA LEU A 63 -6.81 -14.24 -3.60
C LEU A 63 -6.26 -14.15 -2.18
N ARG A 64 -6.15 -12.92 -1.66
CA ARG A 64 -5.79 -12.70 -0.26
C ARG A 64 -6.96 -12.94 0.67
N TYR A 65 -6.66 -13.35 1.90
CA TYR A 65 -7.63 -13.52 2.99
C TYR A 65 -8.72 -12.43 3.02
N GLY A 66 -8.33 -11.14 3.05
CA GLY A 66 -9.30 -10.04 3.11
C GLY A 66 -10.16 -9.87 1.85
N GLN A 67 -9.67 -10.28 0.67
CA GLN A 67 -10.48 -10.29 -0.55
C GLN A 67 -11.54 -11.40 -0.49
N ILE A 68 -11.15 -12.57 0.01
CA ILE A 68 -12.04 -13.73 0.18
C ILE A 68 -13.12 -13.39 1.21
N GLU A 69 -12.74 -12.86 2.37
CA GLU A 69 -13.68 -12.45 3.42
C GLU A 69 -14.70 -11.43 2.90
N LYS A 70 -14.22 -10.43 2.16
CA LYS A 70 -15.09 -9.41 1.56
C LYS A 70 -16.07 -10.00 0.54
N ALA A 71 -15.60 -10.90 -0.33
CA ALA A 71 -16.44 -11.55 -1.32
C ALA A 71 -17.49 -12.45 -0.68
N LEU A 72 -17.13 -13.22 0.34
CA LEU A 72 -18.07 -14.08 1.06
C LEU A 72 -19.13 -13.27 1.82
N LYS A 73 -18.74 -12.14 2.43
CA LYS A 73 -19.71 -11.20 3.05
C LYS A 73 -20.73 -10.66 2.06
N LEU A 74 -20.30 -10.32 0.84
CA LEU A 74 -21.20 -9.93 -0.24
C LEU A 74 -22.16 -11.07 -0.58
N LEU A 75 -21.62 -12.26 -0.84
CA LEU A 75 -22.41 -13.43 -1.24
C LEU A 75 -23.43 -13.85 -0.18
N VAL A 76 -23.10 -13.75 1.11
CA VAL A 76 -24.05 -14.03 2.20
C VAL A 76 -25.22 -13.04 2.24
N ALA A 77 -24.98 -11.79 1.84
CA ALA A 77 -26.03 -10.77 1.82
C ALA A 77 -26.98 -10.90 0.62
N GLU A 78 -26.65 -11.71 -0.38
CA GLU A 78 -27.54 -11.99 -1.50
C GLU A 78 -28.72 -12.87 -1.08
N ASN A 79 -29.88 -12.64 -1.70
CA ASN A 79 -31.10 -13.37 -1.39
C ASN A 79 -31.73 -13.95 -2.68
N PRO A 80 -31.72 -15.28 -2.89
CA PRO A 80 -31.14 -16.31 -2.02
C PRO A 80 -29.61 -16.36 -2.09
N SER A 81 -28.96 -16.78 -1.01
CA SER A 81 -27.49 -16.75 -0.95
C SER A 81 -26.84 -17.93 -1.71
N PRO A 82 -25.83 -17.67 -2.57
CA PRO A 82 -25.03 -18.71 -3.25
C PRO A 82 -24.07 -19.46 -2.31
N VAL A 83 -23.86 -18.99 -1.09
CA VAL A 83 -22.95 -19.63 -0.12
C VAL A 83 -23.59 -19.70 1.27
N VAL A 84 -23.13 -20.64 2.08
CA VAL A 84 -23.54 -20.74 3.48
C VAL A 84 -22.31 -20.99 4.35
N TYR A 85 -22.35 -20.49 5.58
CA TYR A 85 -21.33 -20.75 6.58
C TYR A 85 -21.90 -21.68 7.66
N THR A 86 -21.48 -22.95 7.64
CA THR A 86 -21.96 -24.01 8.53
C THR A 86 -20.79 -24.86 8.98
N GLU A 87 -20.78 -25.33 10.24
CA GLU A 87 -19.68 -26.16 10.79
C GLU A 87 -18.28 -25.53 10.67
N LYS A 88 -18.22 -24.19 10.73
CA LYS A 88 -16.97 -23.41 10.52
C LYS A 88 -16.39 -23.52 9.10
N LEU A 89 -17.19 -23.97 8.13
CA LEU A 89 -16.82 -24.10 6.72
C LEU A 89 -17.75 -23.28 5.85
N TRP A 90 -17.18 -22.67 4.82
CA TRP A 90 -17.92 -22.06 3.72
C TRP A 90 -18.28 -23.14 2.71
N ARG A 91 -19.56 -23.26 2.36
CA ARG A 91 -20.09 -24.25 1.41
C ARG A 91 -20.87 -23.54 0.30
N ARG A 92 -20.86 -24.12 -0.90
CA ARG A 92 -21.65 -23.67 -2.06
C ARG A 92 -23.09 -24.15 -1.90
N THR A 93 -24.07 -23.29 -2.19
CA THR A 93 -25.48 -23.69 -2.33
C THR A 93 -25.83 -23.95 -3.80
N ILE A 94 -27.02 -24.50 -4.08
CA ILE A 94 -27.50 -24.73 -5.46
C ILE A 94 -27.82 -23.44 -6.24
N VAL A 95 -27.86 -22.30 -5.55
CA VAL A 95 -28.30 -21.01 -6.12
C VAL A 95 -27.26 -20.48 -7.08
N SER A 96 -27.60 -20.18 -8.33
CA SER A 96 -26.70 -19.47 -9.24
C SER A 96 -26.46 -18.03 -8.76
N PHE A 97 -25.21 -17.56 -8.85
CA PHE A 97 -24.90 -16.16 -8.58
C PHE A 97 -24.86 -15.41 -9.91
N SER A 98 -25.62 -14.34 -10.02
CA SER A 98 -25.51 -13.35 -11.08
C SER A 98 -25.31 -11.98 -10.43
N PRO A 99 -24.26 -11.22 -10.76
CA PRO A 99 -24.11 -9.88 -10.26
C PRO A 99 -25.30 -9.01 -10.67
N ASP A 100 -25.87 -8.29 -9.71
CA ASP A 100 -26.82 -7.22 -9.98
C ASP A 100 -26.05 -5.99 -10.47
N HIS A 101 -25.74 -5.98 -11.77
CA HIS A 101 -24.98 -4.90 -12.39
C HIS A 101 -25.68 -3.56 -12.28
N GLU A 102 -27.02 -3.51 -12.26
CA GLU A 102 -27.78 -2.27 -12.13
C GLU A 102 -27.59 -1.67 -10.74
N ARG A 103 -27.78 -2.45 -9.67
CA ARG A 103 -27.54 -2.00 -8.29
C ARG A 103 -26.10 -1.58 -8.06
N ILE A 104 -25.14 -2.37 -8.56
CA ILE A 104 -23.72 -2.04 -8.45
C ILE A 104 -23.42 -0.70 -9.16
N ASN A 105 -23.89 -0.53 -10.39
CA ASN A 105 -23.69 0.70 -11.15
C ASN A 105 -24.38 1.90 -10.49
N HIS A 106 -25.58 1.71 -9.94
CA HIS A 106 -26.30 2.76 -9.21
C HIS A 106 -25.49 3.24 -7.99
N LEU A 107 -25.01 2.33 -7.16
CA LEU A 107 -24.16 2.65 -6.00
C LEU A 107 -22.83 3.30 -6.40
N MET A 108 -22.22 2.84 -7.50
CA MET A 108 -21.00 3.45 -8.04
C MET A 108 -21.23 4.88 -8.53
N ASN A 109 -22.37 5.13 -9.19
CA ASN A 109 -22.76 6.45 -9.66
C ASN A 109 -23.08 7.39 -8.50
N GLN A 110 -23.78 6.91 -7.47
CA GLN A 110 -24.04 7.68 -6.26
C GLN A 110 -22.73 8.13 -5.59
N ARG A 111 -21.78 7.22 -5.36
CA ARG A 111 -20.46 7.58 -4.80
C ARG A 111 -19.65 8.53 -5.68
N LYS A 112 -19.85 8.47 -7.00
CA LYS A 112 -19.22 9.40 -7.94
C LYS A 112 -19.83 10.79 -7.80
N SER A 113 -21.13 10.90 -7.61
CA SER A 113 -21.82 12.16 -7.32
C SER A 113 -21.36 12.76 -6.00
N GLU A 114 -21.33 11.95 -4.92
CA GLU A 114 -20.86 12.40 -3.60
C GLU A 114 -19.43 12.95 -3.65
N LEU A 115 -18.55 12.30 -4.43
CA LEU A 115 -17.19 12.82 -4.64
C LEU A 115 -17.20 14.15 -5.40
N ALA A 116 -18.05 14.31 -6.42
CA ALA A 116 -18.19 15.55 -7.16
C ALA A 116 -18.69 16.70 -6.26
N ASP A 117 -19.57 16.41 -5.29
CA ASP A 117 -20.03 17.40 -4.31
C ASP A 117 -18.90 17.87 -3.40
N VAL A 118 -18.06 16.94 -2.93
CA VAL A 118 -16.86 17.27 -2.14
C VAL A 118 -15.86 18.10 -2.95
N GLU A 119 -15.61 17.75 -4.21
CA GLU A 119 -14.73 18.52 -5.10
C GLU A 119 -15.29 19.92 -5.39
N SER A 120 -16.61 20.04 -5.54
CA SER A 120 -17.30 21.32 -5.68
C SER A 120 -17.15 22.15 -4.41
N TYR A 121 -17.25 21.54 -3.22
CA TYR A 121 -17.02 22.23 -1.95
C TYR A 121 -15.58 22.76 -1.81
N ILE A 122 -14.58 21.97 -2.23
CA ILE A 122 -13.17 22.39 -2.19
C ILE A 122 -12.97 23.65 -3.04
N THR A 123 -13.48 23.63 -4.27
CA THR A 123 -13.20 24.66 -5.29
C THR A 123 -14.20 25.82 -5.29
N THR A 124 -15.32 25.72 -4.56
CA THR A 124 -16.36 26.76 -4.61
C THR A 124 -15.84 28.14 -4.20
N LYS A 125 -16.23 29.15 -4.97
CA LYS A 125 -15.99 30.57 -4.67
C LYS A 125 -17.12 31.18 -3.83
N GLU A 126 -18.20 30.44 -3.62
CA GLU A 126 -19.33 30.87 -2.80
C GLU A 126 -19.03 30.67 -1.31
N CYS A 127 -19.91 31.19 -0.45
CA CYS A 127 -19.85 30.99 0.99
C CYS A 127 -19.79 29.49 1.35
N LYS A 128 -18.68 29.05 1.96
CA LYS A 128 -18.46 27.64 2.32
C LYS A 128 -19.55 27.09 3.24
N MET A 129 -20.01 27.86 4.22
CA MET A 129 -21.06 27.42 5.14
C MET A 129 -22.43 27.35 4.46
N GLN A 130 -22.73 28.28 3.56
CA GLN A 130 -23.96 28.25 2.78
C GLN A 130 -24.00 27.04 1.85
N PHE A 131 -22.87 26.72 1.21
CA PHE A 131 -22.73 25.49 0.44
C PHE A 131 -23.02 24.25 1.30
N LEU A 132 -22.38 24.13 2.47
CA LEU A 132 -22.59 22.98 3.36
C LEU A 132 -24.05 22.85 3.83
N ARG A 133 -24.70 23.95 4.22
CA ARG A 133 -26.10 23.94 4.65
C ARG A 133 -27.05 23.50 3.54
N ARG A 134 -26.84 24.00 2.31
CA ARG A 134 -27.62 23.55 1.14
C ARG A 134 -27.41 22.06 0.84
N ALA A 135 -26.18 21.58 0.93
CA ALA A 135 -25.86 20.16 0.73
C ALA A 135 -26.44 19.25 1.85
N LEU A 136 -26.87 19.82 2.97
CA LEU A 136 -27.54 19.15 4.09
C LEU A 136 -29.04 19.45 4.13
N ASP A 137 -29.62 19.91 3.02
CA ASP A 137 -31.04 20.22 2.87
C ASP A 137 -31.58 21.24 3.89
N GLU A 138 -30.76 22.22 4.29
CA GLU A 138 -31.16 23.36 5.15
C GLU A 138 -31.46 24.60 4.27
N PRO A 139 -32.73 24.85 3.89
CA PRO A 139 -33.11 26.00 3.06
C PRO A 139 -32.95 27.32 3.82
N GLY A 140 -32.64 28.41 3.10
CA GLY A 140 -32.47 29.74 3.70
C GLY A 140 -31.08 30.03 4.26
N ALA A 141 -30.05 29.27 3.86
CA ALA A 141 -28.70 29.49 4.33
C ALA A 141 -28.16 30.86 3.88
N GLU A 142 -28.02 31.78 4.82
CA GLU A 142 -27.39 33.08 4.58
C GLU A 142 -25.86 32.96 4.46
N HIS A 143 -25.23 34.05 3.98
CA HIS A 143 -23.78 34.14 3.94
C HIS A 143 -23.22 34.19 5.38
N CYS A 144 -22.17 33.39 5.65
CA CYS A 144 -21.66 33.28 7.02
C CYS A 144 -20.75 34.45 7.46
N GLY A 145 -20.26 35.27 6.53
CA GLY A 145 -19.34 36.38 6.81
C GLY A 145 -17.98 36.01 7.37
N LYS A 146 -17.66 34.70 7.53
CA LYS A 146 -16.49 34.23 8.29
C LYS A 146 -15.53 33.34 7.50
N CYS A 147 -15.97 32.74 6.40
CA CYS A 147 -15.12 31.84 5.61
C CYS A 147 -14.23 32.61 4.62
N SER A 148 -13.17 31.97 4.12
CA SER A 148 -12.25 32.57 3.14
C SER A 148 -12.96 33.14 1.90
N SER A 149 -14.01 32.46 1.41
CA SER A 149 -14.83 32.96 0.30
C SER A 149 -15.66 34.20 0.67
N CYS A 150 -16.12 34.34 1.91
CA CYS A 150 -16.85 35.55 2.32
C CYS A 150 -15.89 36.73 2.54
N LEU A 151 -14.72 36.44 3.09
CA LEU A 151 -13.72 37.45 3.43
C LEU A 151 -12.85 37.86 2.24
N GLN A 152 -12.85 37.09 1.16
CA GLN A 152 -12.04 37.32 -0.05
C GLN A 152 -10.52 37.34 0.21
N HIS A 153 -10.07 36.72 1.29
CA HIS A 153 -8.66 36.52 1.61
C HIS A 153 -8.42 35.20 2.38
N PRO A 154 -7.20 34.65 2.38
CA PRO A 154 -6.85 33.50 3.20
C PRO A 154 -7.10 33.76 4.70
N LEU A 155 -7.59 32.75 5.42
CA LEU A 155 -7.75 32.82 6.89
C LEU A 155 -6.42 32.72 7.64
N LEU A 156 -5.39 32.23 6.96
CA LEU A 156 -4.03 32.05 7.47
C LEU A 156 -3.07 32.63 6.45
N SER A 157 -1.96 33.19 6.94
CA SER A 157 -0.92 33.69 6.03
C SER A 157 -0.39 32.54 5.16
N PRO A 158 -0.28 32.76 3.83
CA PRO A 158 0.39 31.81 2.95
C PRO A 158 1.92 31.87 3.07
N ASP A 159 2.46 32.88 3.75
CA ASP A 159 3.90 33.05 3.91
C ASP A 159 4.44 32.01 4.90
N ILE A 160 5.22 31.08 4.37
CA ILE A 160 5.90 30.04 5.12
C ILE A 160 7.38 30.37 5.16
N ASP A 161 7.97 30.35 6.35
CA ASP A 161 9.41 30.51 6.52
C ASP A 161 10.19 29.48 5.70
N SER A 162 11.15 29.94 4.91
CA SER A 162 11.92 29.08 4.01
C SER A 162 12.77 28.04 4.76
N GLY A 163 13.28 28.39 5.94
CA GLY A 163 14.01 27.48 6.82
C GLY A 163 13.11 26.37 7.36
N LEU A 164 11.90 26.73 7.80
CA LEU A 164 10.89 25.77 8.25
C LEU A 164 10.44 24.84 7.11
N LEU A 165 10.25 25.38 5.90
CA LEU A 165 9.91 24.58 4.71
C LEU A 165 11.03 23.59 4.38
N HIS A 166 12.29 24.02 4.45
CA HIS A 166 13.44 23.14 4.24
C HIS A 166 13.50 22.04 5.32
N ALA A 167 13.36 22.40 6.60
CA ALA A 167 13.35 21.46 7.71
C ALA A 167 12.21 20.44 7.60
N ALA A 168 11.00 20.87 7.22
CA ALA A 168 9.87 19.98 7.00
C ALA A 168 10.12 19.00 5.83
N ASN A 169 10.73 19.46 4.74
CA ASN A 169 11.09 18.60 3.62
C ASN A 169 12.17 17.57 4.01
N LEU A 170 13.19 17.97 4.78
CA LEU A 170 14.18 17.05 5.33
C LEU A 170 13.53 16.02 6.25
N PHE A 171 12.65 16.45 7.15
CA PHE A 171 11.92 15.55 8.05
C PHE A 171 11.14 14.48 7.27
N ILE A 172 10.44 14.88 6.20
CA ILE A 172 9.71 13.94 5.34
C ILE A 172 10.67 12.98 4.62
N LYS A 173 11.82 13.47 4.11
CA LYS A 173 12.85 12.63 3.47
C LYS A 173 13.52 11.66 4.46
N HIS A 174 13.60 12.03 5.74
CA HIS A 174 14.20 11.23 6.81
C HIS A 174 13.20 10.32 7.55
N ALA A 175 11.94 10.28 7.13
CA ALA A 175 10.94 9.37 7.70
C ALA A 175 11.11 7.93 7.14
N ASP A 176 12.22 7.27 7.47
CA ASP A 176 12.39 5.84 7.16
C ASP A 176 11.35 4.99 7.88
N LEU A 177 10.97 3.88 7.25
CA LEU A 177 9.98 2.95 7.80
C LEU A 177 10.66 1.64 8.18
N SER A 178 10.20 1.04 9.27
CA SER A 178 10.67 -0.29 9.66
C SER A 178 10.20 -1.35 8.68
N LEU A 179 11.13 -2.17 8.18
CA LEU A 179 10.85 -3.36 7.38
C LEU A 179 10.89 -4.59 8.30
N ASN A 180 9.73 -5.10 8.68
CA ASN A 180 9.64 -6.36 9.39
C ASN A 180 9.51 -7.52 8.40
N LEU A 181 10.44 -8.46 8.47
CA LEU A 181 10.46 -9.63 7.62
C LEU A 181 9.52 -10.72 8.16
N ASN A 182 8.91 -11.47 7.23
CA ASN A 182 8.02 -12.56 7.60
C ASN A 182 8.81 -13.66 8.32
N LYS A 183 8.39 -13.99 9.54
CA LYS A 183 8.95 -15.10 10.34
C LYS A 183 8.33 -16.45 10.00
N GLN A 184 7.26 -16.44 9.21
CA GLN A 184 6.51 -17.63 8.82
C GLN A 184 6.49 -17.76 7.30
N VAL A 185 6.67 -18.98 6.81
CA VAL A 185 6.50 -19.33 5.40
C VAL A 185 5.15 -19.99 5.17
N ALA A 186 4.55 -19.71 4.01
CA ALA A 186 3.33 -20.37 3.60
C ALA A 186 3.56 -21.88 3.42
N ALA A 187 2.55 -22.69 3.75
CA ALA A 187 2.63 -24.13 3.61
C ALA A 187 2.93 -24.51 2.15
N GLY A 188 3.99 -25.30 1.95
CA GLY A 188 4.41 -25.74 0.61
C GLY A 188 5.00 -24.65 -0.28
N ALA A 189 5.48 -23.53 0.26
CA ALA A 189 6.15 -22.48 -0.50
C ALA A 189 7.63 -22.81 -0.81
N PHE A 190 8.33 -23.44 0.13
CA PHE A 190 9.77 -23.71 0.04
C PHE A 190 10.07 -25.21 0.19
N THR A 191 9.39 -26.04 -0.59
CA THR A 191 9.51 -27.50 -0.52
C THR A 191 10.93 -27.99 -0.76
N GLN A 192 11.68 -27.36 -1.67
CA GLN A 192 13.08 -27.67 -1.96
C GLN A 192 14.01 -27.39 -0.76
N TYR A 193 13.68 -26.40 0.06
CA TYR A 193 14.49 -26.00 1.22
C TYR A 193 14.00 -26.59 2.54
N GLY A 194 12.89 -27.34 2.51
CA GLY A 194 12.29 -27.96 3.70
C GLY A 194 11.65 -26.98 4.69
N PHE A 195 11.57 -25.68 4.40
CA PHE A 195 10.96 -24.72 5.32
C PHE A 195 9.45 -24.92 5.42
N LYS A 196 8.95 -25.04 6.64
CA LYS A 196 7.54 -25.21 6.97
C LYS A 196 7.19 -24.36 8.18
N GLY A 197 6.11 -23.57 8.08
CA GLY A 197 5.63 -22.77 9.21
C GLY A 197 6.65 -21.72 9.63
N ASN A 198 7.03 -21.70 10.91
CA ASN A 198 7.96 -20.71 11.43
C ASN A 198 9.40 -21.01 11.02
N LEU A 199 10.11 -19.99 10.55
CA LEU A 199 11.54 -20.05 10.31
C LEU A 199 12.27 -20.22 11.66
N PRO A 200 13.30 -21.08 11.74
CA PRO A 200 14.20 -21.13 12.89
C PRO A 200 14.73 -19.74 13.24
N ALA A 201 14.92 -19.43 14.52
CA ALA A 201 15.35 -18.11 14.97
C ALA A 201 16.66 -17.65 14.30
N SER A 202 17.59 -18.58 14.03
CA SER A 202 18.85 -18.33 13.32
C SER A 202 18.69 -17.96 11.84
N LEU A 203 17.53 -18.24 11.23
CA LEU A 203 17.22 -17.92 9.84
C LEU A 203 16.23 -16.76 9.71
N GLN A 204 15.78 -16.18 10.82
CA GLN A 204 14.90 -15.02 10.80
C GLN A 204 15.72 -13.75 10.53
N GLY A 205 15.35 -13.00 9.50
CA GLY A 205 16.00 -11.73 9.23
C GLY A 205 15.63 -10.67 10.27
N SER A 206 16.61 -9.85 10.66
CA SER A 206 16.42 -8.68 11.52
C SER A 206 15.51 -7.63 10.88
N THR A 207 14.96 -6.72 11.69
CA THR A 207 14.19 -5.58 11.19
C THR A 207 15.10 -4.68 10.36
N GLY A 208 14.73 -4.47 9.10
CA GLY A 208 15.40 -3.55 8.17
C GLY A 208 14.77 -2.16 8.16
N ARG A 209 15.19 -1.35 7.17
CA ARG A 209 14.65 -0.03 6.89
C ARG A 209 14.21 0.14 5.44
N ILE A 210 13.22 0.99 5.24
CA ILE A 210 12.66 1.36 3.94
C ILE A 210 12.89 2.85 3.75
N LEU A 211 13.59 3.23 2.66
CA LEU A 211 13.85 4.62 2.33
C LEU A 211 12.56 5.41 2.09
N SER A 212 11.61 4.83 1.35
CA SER A 212 10.32 5.48 1.08
C SER A 212 9.22 4.52 0.69
N ARG A 213 7.97 4.98 0.85
CA ARG A 213 6.80 4.33 0.25
C ARG A 213 6.66 4.77 -1.19
N TRP A 214 6.39 3.79 -2.06
CA TRP A 214 6.12 4.01 -3.47
C TRP A 214 5.10 5.13 -3.71
N GLY A 215 5.52 6.20 -4.41
CA GLY A 215 4.67 7.33 -4.81
C GLY A 215 4.25 8.28 -3.68
N TYR A 216 4.73 8.08 -2.45
CA TYR A 216 4.53 9.00 -1.33
C TYR A 216 5.54 10.16 -1.38
N SER A 217 5.31 11.18 -0.57
CA SER A 217 6.21 12.33 -0.40
C SER A 217 7.64 11.94 -0.02
N GLY A 218 8.59 12.86 -0.17
CA GLY A 218 10.02 12.59 -0.03
C GLY A 218 10.55 11.77 -1.22
N TRP A 219 11.38 10.77 -0.94
CA TRP A 219 11.99 9.92 -1.98
C TRP A 219 10.99 9.08 -2.78
N GLY A 220 9.76 8.89 -2.28
CA GLY A 220 8.76 8.01 -2.92
C GLY A 220 8.30 8.48 -4.30
N LYS A 221 8.19 9.80 -4.52
CA LYS A 221 7.84 10.40 -5.82
C LYS A 221 8.98 10.22 -6.83
N GLN A 222 10.22 10.43 -6.39
CA GLN A 222 11.42 10.25 -7.20
C GLN A 222 11.61 8.78 -7.62
N VAL A 223 11.54 7.84 -6.66
CA VAL A 223 11.55 6.39 -6.95
C VAL A 223 10.48 5.99 -7.96
N ALA A 224 9.29 6.57 -7.87
CA ALA A 224 8.19 6.27 -8.80
C ALA A 224 8.44 6.79 -10.21
N GLN A 225 9.05 7.96 -10.35
CA GLN A 225 9.41 8.56 -11.62
C GLN A 225 10.60 7.85 -12.27
N GLU A 226 11.66 7.63 -11.52
CA GLU A 226 12.90 7.00 -11.98
C GLU A 226 12.71 5.55 -12.42
N LYS A 227 11.81 4.82 -11.75
CA LYS A 227 11.40 3.50 -12.23
C LYS A 227 10.74 3.54 -13.62
N LYS A 228 9.98 4.61 -13.93
CA LYS A 228 9.35 4.75 -15.27
C LYS A 228 10.39 5.09 -16.33
N THR A 229 11.40 5.89 -15.98
CA THR A 229 12.50 6.24 -16.89
C THR A 229 13.53 5.12 -17.05
N GLY A 230 13.50 4.12 -16.16
CA GLY A 230 14.27 2.88 -16.30
C GLY A 230 15.63 2.88 -15.63
N ARG A 231 15.96 3.90 -14.82
CA ARG A 231 17.21 4.01 -14.07
C ARG A 231 16.99 4.80 -12.79
N PHE A 232 17.58 4.34 -11.69
CA PHE A 232 17.64 5.05 -10.42
C PHE A 232 18.87 5.96 -10.35
N SER A 233 18.73 7.15 -9.75
CA SER A 233 19.79 8.14 -9.65
C SER A 233 20.78 7.84 -8.51
N ASP A 234 21.99 8.38 -8.63
CA ASP A 234 23.01 8.30 -7.58
C ASP A 234 22.57 9.04 -6.30
N GLU A 235 21.67 10.02 -6.41
CA GLU A 235 21.03 10.69 -5.27
C GLU A 235 20.24 9.70 -4.40
N LEU A 236 19.54 8.72 -5.00
CA LEU A 236 18.85 7.67 -4.23
C LEU A 236 19.85 6.70 -3.55
N VAL A 237 21.02 6.49 -4.14
CA VAL A 237 22.08 5.69 -3.51
C VAL A 237 22.63 6.43 -2.30
N GLU A 238 22.93 7.73 -2.44
CA GLU A 238 23.38 8.58 -1.34
C GLU A 238 22.34 8.64 -0.21
N ALA A 239 21.06 8.76 -0.55
CA ALA A 239 19.98 8.74 0.42
C ALA A 239 19.88 7.40 1.17
N CYS A 240 20.13 6.27 0.50
CA CYS A 240 20.23 4.98 1.17
C CYS A 240 21.47 4.91 2.07
N ALA A 241 22.59 5.50 1.64
CA ALA A 241 23.83 5.53 2.41
C ALA A 241 23.71 6.33 3.70
N GLU A 242 23.16 7.54 3.59
CA GLU A 242 22.79 8.38 4.72
C GLU A 242 21.84 7.62 5.67
N MET A 243 20.76 7.01 5.14
CA MET A 243 19.81 6.24 5.96
C MET A 243 20.50 5.13 6.75
N VAL A 244 21.37 4.36 6.10
CA VAL A 244 22.04 3.21 6.73
C VAL A 244 23.05 3.67 7.77
N ARG A 245 23.90 4.66 7.44
CA ARG A 245 25.01 5.09 8.30
C ARG A 245 24.60 6.04 9.41
N GLN A 246 23.74 7.01 9.11
CA GLN A 246 23.46 8.12 10.03
C GLN A 246 22.19 7.89 10.86
N ARG A 247 21.17 7.23 10.29
CA ARG A 247 19.86 7.06 10.94
C ARG A 247 19.63 5.66 11.49
N TRP A 248 19.92 4.63 10.70
CA TRP A 248 19.67 3.24 11.09
C TRP A 248 20.78 2.66 11.95
N ASN A 249 22.04 2.89 11.55
CA ASN A 249 23.26 2.43 12.21
C ASN A 249 23.18 0.96 12.69
N PRO A 250 22.97 0.00 11.76
CA PRO A 250 22.81 -1.41 12.13
C PRO A 250 24.10 -2.00 12.70
N HIS A 251 23.96 -2.84 13.71
CA HIS A 251 25.05 -3.57 14.35
C HIS A 251 24.80 -5.09 14.25
N PRO A 252 25.73 -5.88 13.67
CA PRO A 252 26.98 -5.44 13.03
C PRO A 252 26.74 -4.63 11.75
N GLU A 253 27.76 -3.88 11.32
CA GLU A 253 27.69 -3.10 10.08
C GLU A 253 27.46 -4.00 8.85
N PRO A 254 26.75 -3.51 7.81
CA PRO A 254 26.52 -4.27 6.60
C PRO A 254 27.83 -4.48 5.84
N THR A 255 28.04 -5.69 5.32
CA THR A 255 29.29 -6.06 4.62
C THR A 255 29.09 -6.35 3.13
N TRP A 256 27.84 -6.41 2.67
CA TRP A 256 27.48 -6.57 1.26
C TRP A 256 26.07 -6.02 0.99
N VAL A 257 25.76 -5.84 -0.29
CA VAL A 257 24.44 -5.41 -0.77
C VAL A 257 23.88 -6.48 -1.71
N CYS A 258 22.58 -6.73 -1.61
CA CYS A 258 21.85 -7.64 -2.51
C CYS A 258 20.75 -6.90 -3.25
N CYS A 259 20.68 -7.11 -4.56
CA CYS A 259 19.48 -6.77 -5.33
C CYS A 259 18.49 -7.94 -5.35
N VAL A 260 17.19 -7.64 -5.21
CA VAL A 260 16.13 -8.60 -5.56
C VAL A 260 15.61 -8.22 -6.96
N PRO A 261 15.96 -9.00 -8.00
CA PRO A 261 15.66 -8.60 -9.37
C PRO A 261 14.17 -8.67 -9.66
N SER A 262 13.73 -7.82 -10.59
CA SER A 262 12.35 -7.79 -11.07
C SER A 262 12.25 -8.61 -12.36
N LEU A 263 11.30 -9.54 -12.42
CA LEU A 263 11.00 -10.30 -13.64
C LEU A 263 10.52 -9.41 -14.82
N LYS A 264 10.13 -8.16 -14.55
CA LYS A 264 9.64 -7.20 -15.55
C LYS A 264 10.65 -6.13 -15.93
N HIS A 265 11.65 -5.90 -15.08
CA HIS A 265 12.65 -4.84 -15.24
C HIS A 265 13.96 -5.44 -14.76
N LEU A 266 14.58 -6.24 -15.62
CA LEU A 266 15.69 -7.12 -15.24
C LEU A 266 16.90 -6.31 -14.75
N ASP A 267 17.18 -5.17 -15.39
CA ASP A 267 18.42 -4.42 -15.14
C ASP A 267 18.24 -3.26 -14.15
N LEU A 268 17.01 -2.83 -13.87
CA LEU A 268 16.74 -1.62 -13.08
C LEU A 268 17.33 -1.68 -11.64
N VAL A 269 17.16 -2.81 -10.95
CA VAL A 269 17.64 -2.97 -9.57
C VAL A 269 19.10 -3.43 -9.53
N PRO A 270 19.56 -4.33 -10.43
CA PRO A 270 20.98 -4.63 -10.56
C PRO A 270 21.86 -3.40 -10.87
N ASP A 271 21.48 -2.53 -11.81
CA ASP A 271 22.23 -1.30 -12.11
C ASP A 271 22.36 -0.39 -10.87
N PHE A 272 21.28 -0.30 -10.10
CA PHE A 272 21.28 0.45 -8.84
C PHE A 272 22.25 -0.13 -7.82
N GLU A 273 22.36 -1.45 -7.70
CA GLU A 273 23.33 -2.11 -6.79
C GLU A 273 24.78 -1.97 -7.27
N SER A 274 25.01 -1.99 -8.58
CA SER A 274 26.36 -1.94 -9.16
C SER A 274 26.97 -0.53 -9.17
N THR A 275 26.27 0.47 -8.64
CA THR A 275 26.74 1.85 -8.57
C THR A 275 27.92 1.96 -7.59
N SER A 276 29.02 2.62 -7.99
CA SER A 276 30.21 2.75 -7.14
C SER A 276 29.93 3.50 -5.83
N THR A 277 28.87 4.30 -5.77
CA THR A 277 28.44 5.02 -4.57
C THR A 277 28.12 4.09 -3.37
N TRP A 278 27.89 2.79 -3.56
CA TRP A 278 27.73 1.85 -2.42
C TRP A 278 29.01 1.63 -1.59
N PHE A 279 30.19 2.04 -2.08
CA PHE A 279 31.40 2.14 -1.23
C PHE A 279 31.18 3.12 -0.05
N LEU A 280 30.21 4.05 -0.15
CA LEU A 280 29.74 4.89 0.95
C LEU A 280 28.83 4.16 1.94
N ILE A 281 28.72 2.83 1.91
CA ILE A 281 28.04 2.05 2.95
C ILE A 281 28.93 0.92 3.46
N LEU A 282 29.68 0.29 2.57
CA LEU A 282 30.38 -0.96 2.87
C LEU A 282 31.87 -0.74 3.15
N PRO A 283 32.45 -1.33 4.22
CA PRO A 283 33.88 -1.27 4.46
C PRO A 283 34.66 -2.17 3.49
N GLY A 284 35.65 -1.61 2.79
CA GLY A 284 36.62 -2.36 1.98
C GLY A 284 36.03 -3.10 0.76
N ASP A 285 36.73 -4.15 0.30
CA ASP A 285 36.40 -4.99 -0.87
C ASP A 285 35.14 -5.85 -0.58
N TRP A 286 33.98 -5.20 -0.54
CA TRP A 286 32.68 -5.67 -0.03
C TRP A 286 32.04 -6.84 -0.78
N ARG A 287 32.69 -7.34 -1.83
CA ARG A 287 32.21 -8.48 -2.62
C ARG A 287 32.29 -9.83 -1.88
N ARG A 288 32.72 -9.89 -0.61
CA ARG A 288 33.17 -11.16 0.01
C ARG A 288 32.61 -11.53 1.40
N ASN A 289 31.84 -10.72 2.13
CA ASN A 289 31.44 -11.07 3.52
C ASN A 289 29.96 -10.75 3.84
N LEU A 290 29.37 -11.42 4.85
CA LEU A 290 27.92 -11.59 5.06
C LEU A 290 27.30 -10.78 6.24
N ALA A 291 26.61 -9.67 5.94
CA ALA A 291 25.58 -8.96 6.72
C ALA A 291 24.69 -8.11 5.77
N TYR A 292 23.36 -8.20 5.89
CA TYR A 292 22.39 -8.04 4.77
C TYR A 292 21.80 -6.62 4.60
N LEU A 293 21.98 -6.00 3.43
CA LEU A 293 21.11 -4.91 2.94
C LEU A 293 20.32 -5.37 1.71
N LEU A 294 18.99 -5.39 1.82
CA LEU A 294 18.09 -5.84 0.75
C LEU A 294 17.41 -4.64 0.09
N LEU A 295 17.76 -4.37 -1.18
CA LEU A 295 17.12 -3.31 -1.95
C LEU A 295 15.91 -3.86 -2.70
N MET A 296 14.73 -3.35 -2.35
CA MET A 296 13.47 -3.81 -2.94
C MET A 296 12.57 -2.64 -3.32
N PRO A 297 12.07 -2.57 -4.57
CA PRO A 297 10.93 -1.72 -4.90
C PRO A 297 9.66 -2.34 -4.31
N LEU A 298 9.27 -1.91 -3.10
CA LEU A 298 8.04 -2.35 -2.44
C LEU A 298 6.81 -1.83 -3.20
N LYS A 299 6.22 -2.66 -4.07
CA LYS A 299 4.77 -2.56 -4.33
C LYS A 299 4.05 -3.22 -3.15
N LYS A 300 2.98 -2.57 -2.66
CA LYS A 300 2.03 -3.15 -1.70
C LYS A 300 1.87 -4.63 -2.04
N SER A 301 2.24 -5.51 -1.10
CA SER A 301 2.12 -6.98 -1.12
C SER A 301 2.77 -7.74 -2.28
N TRP A 302 3.70 -8.63 -1.94
CA TRP A 302 4.03 -9.75 -2.81
C TRP A 302 3.03 -10.87 -2.55
N THR A 303 2.12 -11.10 -3.50
CA THR A 303 1.40 -12.37 -3.60
C THR A 303 2.29 -13.30 -4.42
N ILE A 304 2.77 -14.40 -3.85
CA ILE A 304 3.49 -15.44 -4.60
C ILE A 304 2.51 -16.02 -5.63
N HIS A 305 2.60 -15.56 -6.88
CA HIS A 305 1.81 -16.13 -7.97
C HIS A 305 2.33 -17.53 -8.29
N ARG A 306 1.57 -18.56 -7.91
CA ARG A 306 1.73 -19.91 -8.49
C ARG A 306 1.22 -19.88 -9.93
N ARG A 307 2.03 -19.41 -10.88
CA ARG A 307 1.86 -19.82 -12.28
C ARG A 307 2.69 -21.09 -12.49
N LYS A 308 1.99 -22.20 -12.77
CA LYS A 308 2.59 -23.38 -13.41
C LYS A 308 3.24 -22.92 -14.72
N CYS A 309 4.55 -22.81 -14.75
CA CYS A 309 5.31 -22.85 -16.00
C CYS A 309 6.68 -23.44 -15.71
N SER A 310 6.82 -24.69 -16.15
CA SER A 310 8.08 -25.39 -16.35
C SER A 310 9.01 -24.53 -17.21
N LYS A 311 9.97 -23.86 -16.58
CA LYS A 311 11.26 -23.48 -17.17
C LYS A 311 12.22 -23.15 -16.04
N THR A 312 13.16 -24.07 -15.85
CA THR A 312 14.24 -24.06 -14.87
C THR A 312 15.08 -22.81 -15.04
N VAL A 313 15.09 -21.92 -14.06
CA VAL A 313 16.18 -20.96 -13.86
C VAL A 313 16.63 -21.14 -12.43
N SER A 314 17.78 -21.79 -12.28
CA SER A 314 18.46 -22.04 -11.03
C SER A 314 19.02 -20.73 -10.48
N THR A 315 18.28 -20.05 -9.60
CA THR A 315 18.88 -19.06 -8.70
C THR A 315 19.52 -19.82 -7.54
N SER A 316 20.78 -20.23 -7.72
CA SER A 316 21.57 -20.88 -6.67
C SER A 316 21.90 -19.87 -5.57
N VAL A 317 21.05 -19.77 -4.54
CA VAL A 317 21.46 -19.19 -3.26
C VAL A 317 22.33 -20.23 -2.57
N LYS A 318 23.65 -20.18 -2.81
CA LYS A 318 24.63 -20.95 -2.03
C LYS A 318 24.65 -20.36 -0.62
N ILE A 319 23.95 -21.01 0.31
CA ILE A 319 24.20 -20.86 1.74
C ILE A 319 25.42 -21.73 2.03
N SER A 320 26.62 -21.17 1.99
CA SER A 320 27.81 -21.88 2.46
C SER A 320 27.79 -21.89 3.98
N THR A 321 27.49 -23.03 4.58
CA THR A 321 27.74 -23.30 5.99
C THR A 321 29.25 -23.44 6.20
N GLY A 322 29.92 -22.35 6.54
CA GLY A 322 31.29 -22.36 7.06
C GLY A 322 31.24 -22.44 8.58
N ARG A 323 31.78 -23.51 9.16
CA ARG A 323 32.04 -23.62 10.61
C ARG A 323 33.26 -22.79 10.99
N LEU A 324 33.19 -22.29 12.23
CA LEU A 324 34.15 -21.55 13.06
C LEU A 324 34.26 -20.05 12.75
#